data_AF-A0A5J5KXN4-F1
#
_entry.id   AF-A0A5J5KXN4-F1
#
_cell.length_a   1.000
_cell.length_b   1.000
_cell.length_c   1.000
_cell.angle_alpha   90.00
_cell.angle_beta   90.00
_cell.angle_gamma   90.00
#
_symmetry.space_group_name_H-M   'P 1'
#
loop_
_entity.id
_entity.type
_entity.pdbx_description
1 polymer ?
#
loop_
_entity_poly.entity_id
_entity_poly.type
_entity_poly.pdbx_seq_one_letter_code
_entity_poly.pdbx_strand_id
1 'polypeptide(L)'
;MKKSQHRQEDFTPEQFDELAALVETWITIPDVAEAMEVIVTRVHSWVDEGAVLAFRDPSDGVRRIPAVLTADGRLLDPLHGTVSVLRDSGFTDLEAAIWLLTPDDSLPGRPIDLLHAGRKTEVRRRAQAMAW
;
A
#
# COMPACT_ATOMS: atom_id res chain seq x y z
N MET A 1 3.22 -25.95 9.37
CA MET A 1 2.63 -25.86 8.01
C MET A 1 1.77 -24.62 8.01
N LYS A 2 1.94 -23.54 7.23
CA LYS A 2 2.80 -23.19 6.10
C LYS A 2 3.48 -21.86 6.49
N LYS A 3 4.78 -21.70 6.20
CA LYS A 3 5.42 -20.38 6.25
C LYS A 3 4.78 -19.59 5.11
N SER A 4 3.83 -18.73 5.43
CA SER A 4 3.45 -17.63 4.52
C SER A 4 4.67 -16.73 4.46
N GLN A 5 5.63 -17.10 3.60
CA GLN A 5 6.70 -16.22 3.17
C GLN A 5 6.00 -15.05 2.51
N HIS A 6 5.87 -13.98 3.27
CA HIS A 6 5.59 -12.65 2.75
C HIS A 6 6.62 -12.40 1.65
N ARG A 7 6.16 -12.46 0.40
CA ARG A 7 6.90 -12.06 -0.80
C ARG A 7 7.04 -10.54 -0.78
N GLN A 8 7.80 -10.02 0.19
CA GLN A 8 8.05 -8.59 0.39
C GLN A 8 9.47 -8.19 -0.02
N GLU A 9 10.24 -9.09 -0.66
CA GLU A 9 11.66 -8.90 -0.98
C GLU A 9 12.00 -9.07 -2.47
N ASP A 10 11.00 -9.10 -3.36
CA ASP A 10 11.21 -9.27 -4.81
C ASP A 10 10.91 -7.98 -5.58
N PHE A 11 11.51 -6.85 -5.19
CA PHE A 11 11.52 -5.66 -6.04
C PHE A 11 12.94 -5.12 -6.18
N THR A 12 13.24 -4.60 -7.37
CA THR A 12 14.56 -4.01 -7.64
C THR A 12 14.67 -2.62 -6.99
N PRO A 13 15.90 -2.12 -6.75
CA PRO A 13 16.09 -0.76 -6.28
C PRO A 13 15.40 0.28 -7.16
N GLU A 14 15.39 0.08 -8.48
CA GLU A 14 14.75 0.98 -9.43
C GLU A 14 13.23 1.02 -9.26
N GLN A 15 12.60 -0.12 -8.96
CA GLN A 15 11.17 -0.19 -8.66
C GLN A 15 10.83 0.52 -7.34
N PHE A 16 11.72 0.43 -6.34
CA PHE A 16 11.57 1.21 -5.11
C PHE A 16 11.72 2.70 -5.38
N ASP A 17 12.69 3.11 -6.17
CA ASP A 17 12.92 4.52 -6.52
C ASP A 17 11.73 5.12 -7.27
N GLU A 18 11.09 4.35 -8.16
CA GLU A 18 9.84 4.74 -8.81
C GLU A 18 8.73 5.01 -7.78
N LEU A 19 8.52 4.07 -6.84
CA LEU A 19 7.56 4.26 -5.77
C LEU A 19 7.92 5.46 -4.88
N ALA A 20 9.20 5.62 -4.53
CA ALA A 20 9.70 6.72 -3.72
C ALA A 20 9.47 8.08 -4.36
N ALA A 21 9.57 8.17 -5.69
CA ALA A 21 9.26 9.39 -6.44
C ALA A 21 7.76 9.77 -6.40
N LEU A 22 6.86 8.80 -6.19
CA LEU A 22 5.41 9.01 -6.10
C LEU A 22 4.91 9.33 -4.68
N VAL A 23 5.71 9.01 -3.65
CA VAL A 23 5.34 9.16 -2.24
C VAL A 23 5.93 10.44 -1.66
N GLU A 24 5.06 11.36 -1.25
CA GLU A 24 5.48 12.62 -0.64
C GLU A 24 5.99 12.45 0.80
N THR A 25 5.38 11.56 1.58
CA THR A 25 5.72 11.37 2.99
C THR A 25 5.76 9.89 3.33
N TRP A 26 6.86 9.50 3.96
CA TRP A 26 7.10 8.16 4.48
C TRP A 26 7.07 8.18 6.00
N ILE A 27 6.43 7.19 6.61
CA ILE A 27 6.35 6.99 8.05
C ILE A 27 6.87 5.60 8.41
N THR A 28 7.55 5.46 9.55
CA THR A 28 8.07 4.15 9.96
C THR A 28 7.00 3.33 10.68
N ILE A 29 7.20 2.02 10.80
CA ILE A 29 6.30 1.15 11.56
C ILE A 29 6.14 1.61 13.03
N PRO A 30 7.22 1.95 13.77
CA PRO A 30 7.09 2.54 15.10
C PRO A 30 6.26 3.81 15.15
N ASP A 31 6.47 4.74 14.21
CA ASP A 31 5.71 6.01 14.17
C ASP A 31 4.21 5.76 13.92
N VAL A 32 3.88 4.80 13.05
CA VAL A 32 2.49 4.37 12.81
C VAL A 32 1.90 3.78 14.08
N ALA A 33 2.66 2.95 14.80
CA ALA A 33 2.20 2.34 16.04
C ALA A 33 1.86 3.41 17.10
N GLU A 34 2.74 4.41 17.24
CA GLU A 34 2.54 5.56 18.13
C GLU A 34 1.31 6.39 17.71
N ALA A 35 1.22 6.79 16.44
CA ALA A 35 0.12 7.60 15.93
C ALA A 35 -1.26 6.93 16.03
N MET A 36 -1.29 5.59 16.01
CA MET A 36 -2.52 4.79 16.06
C MET A 36 -2.82 4.26 17.46
N GLU A 37 -1.98 4.58 18.45
CA GLU A 37 -2.05 4.07 19.83
C GLU A 37 -2.12 2.53 19.91
N VAL A 38 -1.32 1.85 19.08
CA VAL A 38 -1.21 0.37 19.05
C VAL A 38 0.22 -0.09 19.27
N ILE A 39 0.39 -1.38 19.54
CA ILE A 39 1.72 -2.00 19.60
C ILE A 39 2.28 -2.21 18.17
N VAL A 40 3.60 -2.14 18.01
CA VAL A 40 4.31 -2.38 16.74
C VAL A 40 3.93 -3.72 16.10
N THR A 41 3.75 -4.76 16.90
CA THR A 41 3.31 -6.09 16.41
C THR A 41 1.95 -6.03 15.70
N ARG A 42 1.05 -5.14 16.14
CA ARG A 42 -0.26 -4.96 15.48
C ARG A 42 -0.10 -4.33 14.10
N VAL A 43 0.82 -3.37 13.95
CA VAL A 43 1.14 -2.77 12.65
C VAL A 43 1.76 -3.80 11.72
N HIS A 44 2.65 -4.67 12.21
CA HIS A 44 3.14 -5.79 11.43
C HIS A 44 2.01 -6.72 10.96
N SER A 45 1.05 -7.06 11.83
CA SER A 45 -0.12 -7.83 11.40
C SER A 45 -0.94 -7.14 10.31
N TRP A 46 -1.11 -5.82 10.39
CA TRP A 46 -1.81 -5.07 9.34
C TRP A 46 -1.06 -5.09 8.00
N VAL A 47 0.26 -4.98 8.03
CA VAL A 47 1.09 -5.16 6.84
C VAL A 47 0.92 -6.57 6.28
N ASP A 48 0.94 -7.57 7.16
CA ASP A 48 0.84 -8.97 6.78
C ASP A 48 -0.54 -9.34 6.19
N GLU A 49 -1.59 -8.68 6.68
CA GLU A 49 -2.96 -8.81 6.17
C GLU A 49 -3.17 -8.01 4.87
N GLY A 50 -2.25 -7.10 4.50
CA GLY A 50 -2.43 -6.15 3.41
C GLY A 50 -3.41 -5.02 3.73
N ALA A 51 -3.67 -4.79 5.03
CA ALA A 51 -4.48 -3.66 5.48
C ALA A 51 -3.73 -2.32 5.32
N VAL A 52 -2.40 -2.39 5.27
CA VAL A 52 -1.50 -1.31 4.85
C VAL A 52 -0.31 -1.92 4.11
N LEU A 53 0.35 -1.15 3.26
CA LEU A 53 1.55 -1.60 2.53
C LEU A 53 2.79 -0.96 3.14
N ALA A 54 3.81 -1.78 3.38
CA ALA A 54 5.10 -1.35 3.90
C ALA A 54 6.22 -1.90 3.03
N PHE A 55 7.24 -1.08 2.79
CA PHE A 55 8.35 -1.37 1.91
C PHE A 55 9.66 -1.22 2.67
N ARG A 56 10.59 -2.16 2.46
CA ARG A 56 11.95 -2.04 2.98
C ARG A 56 12.74 -1.13 2.05
N ASP A 57 13.26 -0.05 2.60
CA ASP A 57 14.12 0.86 1.85
C ASP A 57 15.47 0.20 1.55
N PRO A 58 15.90 0.13 0.27
CA PRO A 58 17.18 -0.45 -0.10
C PRO A 58 18.41 0.29 0.45
N SER A 59 18.28 1.57 0.81
CA SER A 59 19.41 2.40 1.25
C SER A 59 19.85 2.14 2.69
N ASP A 60 18.90 1.92 3.61
CA ASP A 60 19.17 1.72 5.03
C ASP A 60 18.47 0.49 5.64
N GLY A 61 17.67 -0.23 4.86
CA GLY A 61 16.96 -1.43 5.27
C GLY A 61 15.78 -1.18 6.20
N VAL A 62 15.37 0.07 6.44
CA VAL A 62 14.24 0.39 7.32
C VAL A 62 12.91 0.17 6.60
N ARG A 63 11.91 -0.36 7.30
CA ARG A 63 10.56 -0.52 6.76
C ARG A 63 9.76 0.77 6.91
N ARG A 64 9.28 1.27 5.78
CA ARG A 64 8.52 2.52 5.68
C ARG A 64 7.16 2.26 5.02
N ILE A 65 6.17 3.03 5.45
CA ILE A 65 4.81 3.04 4.94
C ILE A 65 4.58 4.40 4.27
N PRO A 66 4.01 4.48 3.05
CA PRO A 66 3.56 5.75 2.51
C PRO A 66 2.43 6.32 3.37
N ALA A 67 2.60 7.54 3.89
CA ALA A 67 1.65 8.15 4.82
C ALA A 67 0.25 8.32 4.21
N VAL A 68 0.17 8.48 2.89
CA VAL A 68 -1.10 8.58 2.16
C VAL A 68 -1.94 7.29 2.18
N LEU A 69 -1.39 6.16 2.63
CA LEU A 69 -2.16 4.92 2.83
C LEU A 69 -2.92 4.89 4.17
N THR A 70 -2.68 5.88 5.03
CA THR A 70 -3.40 6.09 6.29
C THR A 70 -4.23 7.37 6.20
N ALA A 71 -5.23 7.49 7.08
CA ALA A 71 -6.10 8.66 7.15
C ALA A 71 -6.39 8.96 8.63
N ASP A 72 -6.13 10.20 9.07
CA ASP A 72 -6.51 10.71 10.40
C ASP A 72 -6.15 9.78 11.58
N GLY A 73 -4.93 9.23 11.58
CA GLY A 73 -4.49 8.31 12.64
C GLY A 73 -5.21 6.96 12.61
N ARG A 74 -5.73 6.55 11.44
CA ARG A 74 -6.37 5.25 11.18
C ARG A 74 -5.92 4.66 9.85
N LEU A 75 -6.12 3.35 9.68
CA LEU A 75 -5.98 2.74 8.37
C LEU A 75 -7.10 3.22 7.44
N LEU A 76 -6.79 3.31 6.16
CA LEU A 76 -7.78 3.61 5.15
C LEU A 76 -8.67 2.37 4.93
N ASP A 77 -9.86 2.35 5.52
CA ASP A 77 -10.82 1.23 5.45
C ASP A 77 -10.96 0.55 4.06
N PRO A 78 -11.09 1.30 2.93
CA PRO A 78 -11.24 0.65 1.64
C PRO A 78 -9.95 0.06 1.07
N LEU A 79 -8.77 0.40 1.63
CA LEU A 79 -7.45 -0.02 1.15
C LEU A 79 -7.31 -1.54 1.18
N HIS A 80 -7.58 -2.17 2.32
CA HIS A 80 -7.44 -3.63 2.50
C HIS A 80 -8.12 -4.41 1.37
N GLY A 81 -9.41 -4.16 1.14
CA GLY A 81 -10.16 -4.87 0.08
C GLY A 81 -9.75 -4.46 -1.33
N THR A 82 -9.12 -3.30 -1.52
CA THR A 82 -8.57 -2.89 -2.83
C THR A 82 -7.24 -3.60 -3.10
N VAL A 83 -6.37 -3.69 -2.09
CA VAL A 83 -5.14 -4.49 -2.14
C VAL A 83 -5.46 -5.95 -2.41
N SER A 84 -6.48 -6.53 -1.77
CA SER A 84 -6.91 -7.90 -2.08
C SER A 84 -7.27 -8.08 -3.55
N VAL A 85 -8.06 -7.17 -4.12
CA VAL A 85 -8.44 -7.22 -5.55
C VAL A 85 -7.24 -7.08 -6.47
N LEU A 86 -6.29 -6.19 -6.16
CA LEU A 86 -5.06 -6.01 -6.94
C LEU A 86 -4.19 -7.27 -6.89
N ARG A 87 -4.01 -7.88 -5.71
CA ARG A 87 -3.29 -9.15 -5.55
C ARG A 87 -3.96 -10.28 -6.33
N ASP A 88 -5.29 -10.37 -6.28
CA ASP A 88 -6.06 -11.34 -7.06
C ASP A 88 -5.91 -11.10 -8.58
N SER A 89 -5.61 -9.87 -8.98
CA SER A 89 -5.30 -9.47 -10.36
C SER A 89 -3.82 -9.68 -10.73
N GLY A 90 -3.02 -10.29 -9.84
CA GLY A 90 -1.62 -10.63 -10.08
C GLY A 90 -0.60 -9.57 -9.67
N PHE A 91 -1.02 -8.45 -9.07
CA PHE A 91 -0.12 -7.39 -8.63
C PHE A 91 0.66 -7.79 -7.38
N THR A 92 1.94 -7.45 -7.35
CA THR A 92 2.74 -7.40 -6.12
C THR A 92 2.33 -6.21 -5.26
N ASP A 93 2.72 -6.20 -3.98
CA ASP A 93 2.44 -5.08 -3.07
C ASP A 93 3.07 -3.77 -3.58
N LEU A 94 4.24 -3.84 -4.21
CA LEU A 94 4.90 -2.67 -4.79
C LEU A 94 4.17 -2.16 -6.03
N GLU A 95 3.81 -3.03 -6.96
CA GLU A 95 3.03 -2.65 -8.13
C GLU A 95 1.65 -2.09 -7.73
N ALA A 96 1.02 -2.67 -6.71
CA ALA A 96 -0.23 -2.18 -6.16
C ALA A 96 -0.06 -0.76 -5.58
N ALA A 97 1.02 -0.50 -4.84
CA ALA A 97 1.30 0.85 -4.32
C ALA A 97 1.59 1.85 -5.43
N ILE A 98 2.42 1.51 -6.42
CA ILE A 98 2.67 2.36 -7.58
C ILE A 98 1.36 2.66 -8.29
N TRP A 99 0.54 1.64 -8.58
CA TRP A 99 -0.76 1.85 -9.23
C TRP A 99 -1.68 2.76 -8.43
N LEU A 100 -1.75 2.59 -7.10
CA LEU A 100 -2.57 3.44 -6.23
C LEU A 100 -2.13 4.91 -6.24
N LEU A 101 -0.84 5.17 -6.45
CA LEU A 101 -0.22 6.50 -6.36
C LEU A 101 0.02 7.15 -7.72
N THR A 102 -0.10 6.41 -8.82
CA THR A 102 0.03 6.94 -10.17
C THR A 102 -1.31 7.51 -10.65
N PRO A 103 -1.35 8.74 -11.18
CA PRO A 103 -2.56 9.27 -11.83
C PRO A 103 -2.99 8.36 -12.98
N ASP A 104 -4.28 8.02 -13.04
CA ASP A 104 -4.87 7.23 -14.12
C ASP A 104 -5.79 8.13 -14.93
N ASP A 105 -5.55 8.32 -16.23
CA ASP A 105 -6.36 9.17 -17.11
C ASP A 105 -7.82 8.72 -17.22
N SER A 106 -8.12 7.46 -16.89
CA SER A 106 -9.49 6.94 -16.82
C SER A 106 -10.19 7.24 -15.49
N LEU A 107 -9.47 7.78 -14.51
CA LEU A 107 -9.96 8.21 -13.21
C LEU A 107 -9.75 9.73 -13.04
N PRO A 108 -10.59 10.41 -12.25
CA PRO A 108 -10.34 11.80 -11.89
C PRO A 108 -9.24 11.90 -10.82
N GLY A 109 -7.99 11.56 -11.18
CA GLY A 109 -6.81 11.63 -10.32
C GLY A 109 -6.18 10.28 -10.00
N ARG A 110 -5.48 10.19 -8.86
CA ARG A 110 -4.86 8.94 -8.40
C ARG A 110 -5.92 8.05 -7.73
N PRO A 111 -5.85 6.72 -7.88
CA PRO A 111 -6.76 5.82 -7.18
C PRO A 111 -6.79 6.04 -5.66
N ILE A 112 -5.65 6.36 -5.04
CA ILE A 112 -5.60 6.64 -3.60
C ILE A 112 -6.44 7.86 -3.19
N ASP A 113 -6.50 8.89 -4.02
CA ASP A 113 -7.30 10.10 -3.75
C ASP A 113 -8.79 9.77 -3.81
N LEU A 114 -9.18 8.88 -4.73
CA LEU A 114 -10.54 8.36 -4.79
C LEU A 114 -10.87 7.49 -3.56
N LEU A 115 -9.93 6.70 -3.04
CA LEU A 115 -10.13 5.93 -1.82
C LEU A 115 -10.35 6.83 -0.61
N HIS A 116 -9.56 7.90 -0.47
CA HIS A 116 -9.77 8.95 0.55
C HIS A 116 -11.13 9.64 0.40
N ALA A 117 -11.58 9.89 -0.83
CA ALA A 117 -12.92 10.42 -1.11
C ALA A 117 -14.05 9.39 -0.94
N GLY A 118 -13.78 8.16 -0.49
CA GLY A 118 -14.77 7.10 -0.30
C GLY A 118 -15.27 6.44 -1.59
N ARG A 119 -14.66 6.73 -2.74
CA ARG A 119 -15.06 6.26 -4.08
C ARG A 119 -14.46 4.89 -4.46
N LYS A 120 -14.44 3.95 -3.51
CA LYS A 120 -13.81 2.61 -3.65
C LYS A 120 -14.37 1.75 -4.79
N THR A 121 -15.64 1.92 -5.16
CA THR A 121 -16.28 1.13 -6.22
C THR A 121 -15.60 1.36 -7.57
N GLU A 122 -15.30 2.62 -7.88
CA GLU A 122 -14.67 2.99 -9.15
C GLU A 122 -13.22 2.48 -9.22
N VAL A 123 -12.50 2.62 -8.11
CA VAL A 123 -11.14 2.10 -7.95
C VAL A 123 -11.10 0.58 -8.15
N ARG A 124 -11.99 -0.18 -7.50
CA ARG A 124 -12.03 -1.65 -7.62
C ARG A 124 -12.47 -2.11 -9.01
N ARG A 125 -13.41 -1.40 -9.64
CA ARG A 125 -13.80 -1.65 -11.03
C ARG A 125 -12.60 -1.53 -11.96
N ARG A 126 -11.76 -0.52 -11.74
CA ARG A 126 -10.54 -0.32 -12.52
C ARG A 126 -9.50 -1.40 -12.25
N ALA A 127 -9.28 -1.75 -10.97
CA ALA A 127 -8.39 -2.84 -10.58
C ALA A 127 -8.78 -4.17 -11.25
N GLN A 128 -10.05 -4.54 -11.22
CA GLN A 128 -10.55 -5.76 -11.85
C GLN A 128 -10.41 -5.75 -13.38
N ALA A 129 -10.55 -4.59 -14.02
CA ALA A 129 -10.36 -4.48 -15.47
C ALA A 129 -8.90 -4.69 -15.92
N MET A 130 -7.95 -4.68 -14.98
CA MET A 130 -6.54 -4.98 -15.22
C MET A 130 -6.17 -6.43 -14.90
N ALA A 131 -7.09 -7.22 -14.34
CA ALA A 131 -6.88 -8.65 -14.15
C ALA A 131 -6.76 -9.32 -15.52
N TRP A 132 -5.68 -10.05 -15.73
CA TRP A 132 -5.36 -10.78 -16.96
C TRP A 132 -5.47 -12.29 -16.76
#